data_AF-A0A4U0VV57-F1
#
_entry.id   AF-A0A4U0VV57-F1
#
_cell.length_a   1.000
_cell.length_b   1.000
_cell.length_c   1.000
_cell.angle_alpha   90.00
_cell.angle_beta   90.00
_cell.angle_gamma   90.00
#
_symmetry.space_group_name_H-M   'P 1'
#
loop_
_entity.id
_entity.type
_entity.pdbx_description
1 polymer ?
#
loop_
_entity_poly.entity_id
_entity_poly.type
_entity_poly.pdbx_seq_one_letter_code
_entity_poly.pdbx_strand_id
1 'polypeptide(L)'
;MAHLDKVLVINATPLLNFAATKEFTGENIVFLTQVRDWRAAWKRAQRNFGVVTGHSRRYLFNLAVEIFVLSISAKTAHFPVNIEGKIRSDLEAVFGPAVLDVEQDRDNNVVDPFNHPSSCEMGLVSAKAFEIKGAPHVTIAEYNNSDHALSETEEPVPPHTMVLNLDASLCVPESVAIPVSFDEHVFDGAEQSVKYMVLTNTWPKFVDSRKEHGRSIGGKAASLMESLRLRLQKK
;
A
#
# COMPACT_ATOMS: atom_id res chain seq x y z
N MET A 1 -2.61 -19.36 -7.23
CA MET A 1 -2.93 -18.24 -6.31
C MET A 1 -2.15 -18.33 -5.00
N ALA A 2 -2.24 -19.43 -4.23
CA ALA A 2 -1.66 -19.55 -2.89
C ALA A 2 -0.21 -19.06 -2.66
N HIS A 3 0.70 -19.21 -3.63
CA HIS A 3 2.08 -18.72 -3.49
C HIS A 3 2.21 -17.20 -3.63
N LEU A 4 1.45 -16.58 -4.54
CA LEU A 4 1.40 -15.13 -4.67
C LEU A 4 0.78 -14.51 -3.41
N ASP A 5 -0.34 -15.07 -2.93
CA ASP A 5 -1.00 -14.61 -1.71
C ASP A 5 -0.06 -14.69 -0.50
N LYS A 6 0.72 -15.77 -0.37
CA LYS A 6 1.75 -15.88 0.69
C LYS A 6 2.80 -14.79 0.59
N VAL A 7 3.31 -14.47 -0.61
CA VAL A 7 4.30 -13.39 -0.77
C VAL A 7 3.70 -12.04 -0.43
N LEU A 8 2.48 -11.77 -0.89
CA LEU A 8 1.76 -10.53 -0.55
C LEU A 8 1.53 -10.39 0.95
N VAL A 9 1.25 -11.47 1.68
CA VAL A 9 1.06 -11.44 3.15
C VAL A 9 2.38 -11.31 3.91
N ILE A 10 3.41 -12.06 3.52
CA ILE A 10 4.66 -12.15 4.28
C ILE A 10 5.58 -10.96 3.99
N ASN A 11 5.86 -10.68 2.73
CA ASN A 11 6.75 -9.60 2.31
C ASN A 11 6.60 -9.31 0.81
N ALA A 12 5.82 -8.28 0.49
CA ALA A 12 5.60 -7.84 -0.88
C ALA A 12 6.81 -7.10 -1.48
N THR A 13 7.74 -6.56 -0.68
CA THR A 13 8.81 -5.66 -1.13
C THR A 13 9.68 -6.23 -2.26
N PRO A 14 10.15 -7.49 -2.23
CA PRO A 14 10.95 -8.04 -3.32
C PRO A 14 10.17 -8.12 -4.64
N LEU A 15 8.88 -8.48 -4.55
CA LEU A 15 8.00 -8.56 -5.72
C LEU A 15 7.68 -7.16 -6.25
N LEU A 16 7.40 -6.21 -5.37
CA LEU A 16 7.15 -4.81 -5.73
C LEU A 16 8.37 -4.19 -6.40
N ASN A 17 9.57 -4.35 -5.83
CA ASN A 17 10.80 -3.81 -6.41
C ASN A 17 11.08 -4.41 -7.80
N PHE A 18 10.86 -5.71 -7.97
CA PHE A 18 10.97 -6.35 -9.28
C PHE A 18 9.92 -5.80 -10.27
N ALA A 19 8.65 -5.72 -9.84
CA ALA A 19 7.58 -5.20 -10.67
C ALA A 19 7.82 -3.75 -11.08
N ALA A 20 8.32 -2.90 -10.18
CA ALA A 20 8.60 -1.49 -10.45
C ALA A 20 9.83 -1.28 -11.34
N THR A 21 10.91 -2.04 -11.13
CA THR A 21 12.20 -1.77 -11.79
C THR A 21 12.47 -2.61 -13.04
N LYS A 22 11.76 -3.73 -13.22
CA LYS A 22 11.98 -4.68 -14.33
C LYS A 22 10.77 -4.82 -15.24
N GLU A 23 9.57 -4.84 -14.67
CA GLU A 23 8.35 -5.13 -15.43
C GLU A 23 7.43 -3.93 -15.63
N PHE A 24 7.72 -2.79 -14.98
CA PHE A 24 6.86 -1.60 -14.97
C PHE A 24 5.38 -1.92 -14.68
N THR A 25 5.15 -2.87 -13.76
CA THR A 25 3.82 -3.34 -13.30
C THR A 25 3.66 -3.16 -11.79
N GLY A 26 4.36 -2.17 -11.23
CA GLY A 26 4.39 -1.90 -9.79
C GLY A 26 3.02 -1.52 -9.23
N GLU A 27 2.19 -0.82 -10.01
CA GLU A 27 0.84 -0.40 -9.68
C GLU A 27 -0.06 -1.58 -9.27
N ASN A 28 0.09 -2.72 -9.95
CA ASN A 28 -0.66 -3.93 -9.61
C ASN A 28 -0.29 -4.45 -8.21
N ILE A 29 1.00 -4.43 -7.86
CA ILE A 29 1.47 -4.89 -6.54
C ILE A 29 1.09 -3.89 -5.45
N VAL A 30 1.17 -2.59 -5.73
CA VAL A 30 0.73 -1.52 -4.81
C VAL A 30 -0.76 -1.68 -4.50
N PHE A 31 -1.61 -1.76 -5.53
CA PHE A 31 -3.05 -1.95 -5.37
C PHE A 31 -3.38 -3.19 -4.53
N LEU A 32 -2.79 -4.35 -4.83
CA LEU A 32 -3.03 -5.57 -4.06
C LEU A 32 -2.59 -5.43 -2.59
N THR A 33 -1.51 -4.68 -2.34
CA THR A 33 -1.03 -4.40 -0.98
C THR A 33 -1.99 -3.47 -0.23
N GLN A 34 -2.51 -2.44 -0.90
CA GLN A 34 -3.50 -1.52 -0.33
C GLN A 34 -4.81 -2.24 0.03
N VAL A 35 -5.34 -3.08 -0.87
CA VAL A 35 -6.57 -3.86 -0.61
C VAL A 35 -6.36 -4.85 0.55
N ARG A 36 -5.19 -5.48 0.64
CA ARG A 36 -4.82 -6.35 1.78
C ARG A 36 -4.89 -5.58 3.11
N ASP A 37 -4.31 -4.37 3.15
CA ASP A 37 -4.24 -3.56 4.37
C ASP A 37 -5.60 -3.01 4.77
N TRP A 38 -6.38 -2.52 3.80
CA TRP A 38 -7.76 -2.12 4.01
C TRP A 38 -8.63 -3.26 4.55
N ARG A 39 -8.50 -4.48 3.99
CA ARG A 39 -9.23 -5.66 4.47
C ARG A 39 -8.79 -6.08 5.87
N ALA A 40 -7.51 -5.90 6.21
CA ALA A 40 -7.01 -6.12 7.57
C ALA A 40 -7.61 -5.10 8.56
N ALA A 41 -7.70 -3.83 8.17
CA ALA A 41 -8.38 -2.79 8.95
C ALA A 41 -9.86 -3.12 9.17
N TRP A 42 -10.56 -3.62 8.14
CA TRP A 42 -11.95 -4.06 8.25
C TRP A 42 -12.12 -5.18 9.29
N LYS A 43 -11.29 -6.23 9.21
CA LYS A 43 -11.30 -7.35 10.16
C LYS A 43 -11.00 -6.90 11.59
N ARG A 44 -10.09 -5.93 11.77
CA ARG A 44 -9.79 -5.34 13.09
C ARG A 44 -11.00 -4.62 13.65
N ALA A 45 -11.67 -3.79 12.85
CA ALA A 45 -12.89 -3.10 13.26
C ALA A 45 -14.01 -4.07 13.65
N GLN A 46 -14.22 -5.13 12.88
CA GLN A 46 -15.23 -6.15 13.17
C GLN A 46 -14.91 -6.95 14.44
N ARG A 47 -13.64 -7.34 14.65
CA ARG A 47 -13.21 -8.06 15.85
C ARG A 47 -13.42 -7.25 17.13
N ASN A 48 -13.16 -5.94 17.08
CA ASN A 48 -13.25 -5.08 18.26
C ASN A 48 -14.70 -4.87 18.74
N PHE A 49 -15.67 -4.88 17.83
CA PHE A 49 -17.07 -4.51 18.15
C PHE A 49 -18.11 -5.58 17.77
N GLY A 50 -17.70 -6.73 17.22
CA GLY A 50 -18.57 -7.77 16.66
C GLY A 50 -19.24 -7.40 15.33
N VAL A 51 -19.44 -6.10 15.08
CA VAL A 51 -20.00 -5.51 13.86
C VAL A 51 -19.24 -4.22 13.52
N VAL A 52 -19.16 -3.88 12.24
CA VAL A 52 -18.58 -2.60 11.82
C VAL A 52 -19.55 -1.46 12.15
N THR A 53 -19.16 -0.62 13.11
CA THR A 53 -19.95 0.55 13.56
C THR A 53 -19.97 1.67 12.51
N GLY A 54 -20.85 2.67 12.67
CA GLY A 54 -20.91 3.81 11.75
C GLY A 54 -19.60 4.58 11.61
N HIS A 55 -18.90 4.84 12.72
CA HIS A 55 -17.60 5.53 12.71
C HIS A 55 -16.53 4.69 12.00
N SER A 56 -16.42 3.39 12.33
CA SER A 56 -15.47 2.50 11.66
C SER A 56 -15.80 2.34 10.17
N ARG A 57 -17.09 2.26 9.81
CA ARG A 57 -17.55 2.19 8.41
C ARG A 57 -17.14 3.43 7.64
N ARG A 58 -17.26 4.63 8.23
CA ARG A 58 -16.81 5.89 7.62
C ARG A 58 -15.29 5.90 7.41
N TYR A 59 -14.52 5.54 8.43
CA TYR A 59 -13.07 5.43 8.30
C TYR A 59 -12.65 4.46 7.18
N LEU A 60 -13.25 3.27 7.15
CA LEU A 60 -13.00 2.26 6.12
C LEU A 60 -13.43 2.72 4.72
N PHE A 61 -14.49 3.52 4.63
CA PHE A 61 -14.92 4.14 3.38
C PHE A 61 -13.89 5.16 2.89
N ASN A 62 -13.37 6.02 3.76
CA ASN A 62 -12.35 7.00 3.39
C ASN A 62 -11.06 6.33 2.88
N LEU A 63 -10.61 5.27 3.56
CA LEU A 63 -9.50 4.44 3.07
C LEU A 63 -9.81 3.83 1.69
N ALA A 64 -11.03 3.36 1.45
CA ALA A 64 -11.42 2.80 0.16
C ALA A 64 -11.47 3.86 -0.95
N VAL A 65 -11.93 5.08 -0.66
CA VAL A 65 -11.88 6.21 -1.60
C VAL A 65 -10.44 6.55 -1.96
N GLU A 66 -9.53 6.52 -1.00
CA GLU A 66 -8.09 6.71 -1.26
C GLU A 66 -7.52 5.65 -2.21
N ILE A 67 -7.83 4.37 -2.00
CA ILE A 67 -7.46 3.30 -2.95
C ILE A 67 -8.03 3.58 -4.33
N PHE A 68 -9.32 3.95 -4.41
CA PHE A 68 -9.97 4.23 -5.68
C PHE A 68 -9.28 5.37 -6.44
N VAL A 69 -9.01 6.49 -5.78
CA VAL A 69 -8.39 7.68 -6.38
C VAL A 69 -6.95 7.41 -6.82
N LEU A 70 -6.17 6.69 -6.01
CA LEU A 70 -4.75 6.45 -6.26
C LEU A 70 -4.48 5.32 -7.25
N SER A 71 -5.33 4.30 -7.29
CA SER A 71 -5.04 3.05 -7.99
C SER A 71 -6.05 2.68 -9.09
N ILE A 72 -7.28 3.19 -9.07
CA ILE A 72 -8.36 2.69 -9.95
C ILE A 72 -8.88 3.76 -10.90
N SER A 73 -9.15 4.96 -10.40
CA SER A 73 -9.74 6.06 -11.17
C SER A 73 -8.86 6.40 -12.37
N ALA A 74 -9.44 6.32 -13.57
CA ALA A 74 -8.73 6.70 -14.80
C ALA A 74 -8.46 8.22 -14.89
N LYS A 75 -9.14 9.02 -14.05
CA LYS A 75 -9.01 10.48 -14.04
C LYS A 75 -7.92 10.97 -13.10
N THR A 76 -7.76 10.31 -11.95
CA THR A 76 -6.94 10.82 -10.83
C THR A 76 -5.70 9.98 -10.56
N ALA A 77 -5.74 8.67 -10.86
CA ALA A 77 -4.59 7.81 -10.61
C ALA A 77 -3.49 8.09 -11.65
N HIS A 78 -2.25 8.25 -11.19
CA HIS A 78 -1.10 8.40 -12.09
C HIS A 78 -0.86 7.16 -12.95
N PHE A 79 -1.03 5.98 -12.34
CA PHE A 79 -0.86 4.67 -12.97
C PHE A 79 -2.03 3.76 -12.58
N PRO A 80 -3.21 3.91 -13.22
CA PRO A 80 -4.38 3.12 -12.86
C PRO A 80 -4.17 1.65 -13.19
N VAL A 81 -4.67 0.76 -12.34
CA VAL A 81 -4.66 -0.68 -12.62
C VAL A 81 -5.51 -1.01 -13.85
N ASN A 82 -5.07 -2.01 -14.60
CA ASN A 82 -5.78 -2.50 -15.76
C ASN A 82 -6.84 -3.53 -15.31
N ILE A 83 -8.08 -3.08 -15.20
CA ILE A 83 -9.25 -3.89 -14.83
C ILE A 83 -10.35 -3.75 -15.88
N GLU A 84 -11.24 -4.73 -15.94
CA GLU A 84 -12.37 -4.76 -16.86
C GLU A 84 -13.28 -3.55 -16.69
N GLY A 85 -13.80 -3.04 -17.82
CA GLY A 85 -14.65 -1.84 -17.83
C GLY A 85 -15.85 -1.95 -16.90
N LYS A 86 -16.50 -3.12 -16.82
CA LYS A 86 -17.61 -3.35 -15.89
C LYS A 86 -17.19 -3.16 -14.42
N ILE A 87 -16.06 -3.74 -14.02
CA ILE A 87 -15.56 -3.63 -12.65
C ILE A 87 -15.24 -2.17 -12.32
N ARG A 88 -14.61 -1.46 -13.26
CA ARG A 88 -14.31 -0.03 -13.10
C ARG A 88 -15.59 0.79 -12.93
N SER A 89 -16.59 0.57 -13.79
CA SER A 89 -17.87 1.29 -13.70
C SER A 89 -18.64 1.00 -12.41
N ASP A 90 -18.61 -0.24 -11.92
CA ASP A 90 -19.23 -0.60 -10.65
C ASP A 90 -18.54 0.14 -9.47
N LEU A 91 -17.21 0.26 -9.49
CA LEU A 91 -16.44 1.02 -8.49
C LEU A 91 -16.65 2.54 -8.60
N GLU A 92 -16.74 3.07 -9.82
CA GLU A 92 -17.09 4.48 -10.07
C GLU A 92 -18.47 4.83 -9.52
N ALA A 93 -19.44 3.91 -9.60
CA ALA A 93 -20.77 4.13 -9.02
C ALA A 93 -20.74 4.20 -7.48
N VAL A 94 -19.81 3.51 -6.82
CA VAL A 94 -19.67 3.52 -5.36
C VAL A 94 -18.87 4.74 -4.88
N PHE A 95 -17.72 5.01 -5.50
CA PHE A 95 -16.76 6.00 -4.99
C PHE A 95 -16.77 7.33 -5.74
N GLY A 96 -17.29 7.37 -6.98
CA GLY A 96 -17.31 8.58 -7.81
C GLY A 96 -17.94 9.80 -7.15
N PRO A 97 -19.11 9.70 -6.49
CA PRO A 97 -19.71 10.84 -5.78
C PRO A 97 -18.80 11.44 -4.71
N ALA A 98 -18.04 10.60 -4.00
CA ALA A 98 -17.12 11.05 -2.95
C ALA A 98 -15.91 11.83 -3.51
N VAL A 99 -15.56 11.61 -4.79
CA VAL A 99 -14.42 12.27 -5.44
C VAL A 99 -14.83 13.61 -6.05
N LEU A 100 -16.03 13.71 -6.62
CA LEU A 100 -16.53 14.95 -7.23
C LEU A 100 -16.74 16.07 -6.21
N ASP A 101 -17.24 15.73 -5.02
CA ASP A 101 -17.46 16.72 -3.95
C ASP A 101 -16.12 17.26 -3.40
N VAL A 102 -15.05 16.46 -3.41
CA VAL A 102 -13.70 16.90 -3.03
C VAL A 102 -13.12 17.90 -4.04
N GLU A 103 -13.43 17.74 -5.33
CA GLU A 103 -12.99 18.66 -6.38
C GLU A 103 -13.79 19.99 -6.34
N GLN A 104 -15.10 19.93 -6.12
CA GLN A 104 -15.94 21.13 -6.03
C GLN A 104 -15.65 21.99 -4.78
N ASP A 105 -15.32 21.38 -3.64
CA ASP A 105 -14.98 22.13 -2.43
C ASP A 105 -13.60 22.82 -2.53
N ARG A 106 -12.69 22.23 -3.33
CA ARG A 106 -11.41 22.87 -3.70
C ARG A 106 -11.61 24.05 -4.64
N ASP A 107 -12.51 23.93 -5.62
CA ASP A 107 -12.82 25.01 -6.57
C ASP A 107 -13.60 26.16 -5.93
N ASN A 108 -14.39 25.91 -4.88
CA ASN A 108 -15.06 26.97 -4.12
C ASN A 108 -14.13 27.73 -3.16
N ASN A 109 -12.94 27.17 -2.87
CA ASN A 109 -11.92 27.78 -2.03
C ASN A 109 -10.70 28.23 -2.87
N VAL A 110 -10.95 29.06 -3.89
CA VAL A 110 -9.90 29.68 -4.72
C VAL A 110 -9.01 30.56 -3.85
N VAL A 111 -7.88 30.00 -3.40
CA VAL A 111 -6.73 30.76 -2.93
C VAL A 111 -5.93 31.15 -4.17
N ASP A 112 -5.86 32.45 -4.42
CA ASP A 112 -5.14 33.08 -5.54
C ASP A 112 -3.66 32.63 -5.59
N PRO A 113 -3.21 32.01 -6.71
CA PRO A 113 -1.83 31.56 -6.91
C PRO A 113 -0.76 32.66 -6.92
N PHE A 114 -1.13 33.95 -7.03
CA PHE A 114 -0.15 35.04 -7.14
C PHE A 114 0.25 35.68 -5.81
N ASN A 115 -0.33 35.27 -4.68
CA ASN A 115 0.06 35.77 -3.36
C ASN A 115 1.18 34.90 -2.74
N HIS A 116 2.37 34.92 -3.36
CA HIS A 116 3.56 34.23 -2.85
C HIS A 116 4.31 35.06 -1.81
N PRO A 117 4.77 34.42 -0.72
CA PRO A 117 6.20 34.45 -0.44
C PRO A 117 6.81 33.04 -0.50
N SER A 118 7.55 32.80 -1.58
CA SER A 118 8.60 31.78 -1.80
C SER A 118 8.27 30.28 -1.67
N SER A 119 8.19 29.64 -2.85
CA SER A 119 8.53 28.24 -3.21
C SER A 119 8.13 27.08 -2.30
N CYS A 120 7.15 26.33 -2.76
CA CYS A 120 7.05 24.88 -2.52
C CYS A 120 6.71 24.19 -3.84
N GLU A 121 7.75 23.66 -4.51
CA GLU A 121 7.59 22.68 -5.59
C GLU A 121 6.76 21.51 -5.07
N MET A 122 5.78 21.07 -5.86
CA MET A 122 5.08 19.79 -5.65
C MET A 122 6.06 18.64 -5.85
N GLY A 123 6.83 18.37 -4.81
CA GLY A 123 7.72 17.22 -4.70
C GLY A 123 6.90 15.97 -4.43
N LEU A 124 7.02 15.02 -5.36
CA LEU A 124 6.84 13.59 -5.13
C LEU A 124 7.28 13.25 -3.69
N VAL A 125 6.36 12.79 -2.83
CA VAL A 125 6.74 12.31 -1.50
C VAL A 125 7.51 11.00 -1.65
N SER A 126 8.82 11.17 -1.84
CA SER A 126 9.84 10.15 -1.70
C SER A 126 9.70 9.53 -0.31
N ALA A 127 9.50 8.22 -0.28
CA ALA A 127 9.55 7.43 0.94
C ALA A 127 10.86 7.73 1.66
N LYS A 128 10.81 8.51 2.75
CA LYS A 128 11.97 8.67 3.63
C LYS A 128 12.17 7.35 4.38
N ALA A 129 13.09 6.55 3.87
CA ALA A 129 13.88 5.65 4.70
C ALA A 129 14.60 6.52 5.76
N PHE A 130 14.27 6.33 7.03
CA PHE A 130 15.01 6.95 8.12
C PHE A 130 16.17 6.03 8.50
N GLU A 131 17.37 6.34 7.99
CA GLU A 131 18.62 5.79 8.49
C GLU A 131 18.92 6.35 9.89
N ILE A 132 19.13 5.46 10.84
CA ILE A 132 19.62 5.75 12.18
C ILE A 132 21.10 6.08 12.09
N LYS A 133 21.51 7.28 12.56
CA LYS A 133 22.83 7.51 13.16
C LYS A 133 22.88 8.85 13.91
N GLY A 134 23.13 8.76 15.21
CA GLY A 134 23.61 9.88 16.05
C GLY A 134 22.62 10.35 17.11
N ALA A 135 22.67 9.74 18.30
CA ALA A 135 22.21 10.42 19.52
C ALA A 135 23.12 11.64 19.79
N PRO A 136 22.59 12.72 20.41
CA PRO A 136 22.65 12.79 21.88
C PRO A 136 21.41 13.41 22.57
N HIS A 137 21.01 12.75 23.66
CA HIS A 137 20.70 13.28 25.00
C HIS A 137 19.65 14.42 25.22
N VAL A 138 18.49 14.01 25.79
CA VAL A 138 17.67 14.65 26.87
C VAL A 138 16.89 15.94 26.50
N THR A 139 15.58 16.07 26.77
CA THR A 139 14.91 16.08 28.10
C THR A 139 13.40 15.82 27.96
N ILE A 140 12.82 15.22 29.01
CA ILE A 140 11.39 14.99 29.25
C ILE A 140 10.66 16.34 29.50
N ALA A 141 9.50 16.52 28.87
CA ALA A 141 8.35 17.26 29.39
C ALA A 141 7.10 16.72 28.65
N GLU A 142 6.41 15.73 29.22
CA GLU A 142 5.18 15.93 29.99
C GLU A 142 4.15 16.81 29.27
N TYR A 143 3.20 16.16 28.59
CA TYR A 143 1.81 16.63 28.54
C TYR A 143 0.88 15.42 28.69
N ASN A 144 0.18 15.40 29.83
CA ASN A 144 -0.69 14.33 30.27
C ASN A 144 -2.06 14.38 29.57
N ASN A 145 -2.53 13.19 29.22
CA ASN A 145 -3.90 12.67 29.29
C ASN A 145 -5.05 13.42 28.63
N SER A 146 -5.62 12.79 27.61
CA SER A 146 -7.02 12.36 27.71
C SER A 146 -7.14 10.89 27.33
N ASP A 147 -7.71 10.12 28.25
CA ASP A 147 -7.90 8.68 28.22
C ASP A 147 -8.78 8.22 27.05
N HIS A 148 -8.27 7.28 26.25
CA HIS A 148 -9.07 6.18 25.73
C HIS A 148 -8.15 4.98 25.50
N ALA A 149 -8.10 4.11 26.50
CA ALA A 149 -7.36 2.86 26.48
C ALA A 149 -7.86 1.94 25.35
N LEU A 150 -7.04 1.74 24.33
CA LEU A 150 -7.14 0.59 23.43
C LEU A 150 -6.01 -0.37 23.83
N SER A 151 -6.42 -1.47 24.46
CA SER A 151 -5.57 -2.63 24.72
C SER A 151 -5.07 -3.18 23.38
N GLU A 152 -3.82 -2.86 23.04
CA GLU A 152 -3.08 -3.47 21.94
C GLU A 152 -2.85 -4.96 22.22
N THR A 153 -3.81 -5.79 21.88
CA THR A 153 -3.50 -7.16 21.45
C THR A 153 -3.32 -7.11 19.93
N GLU A 154 -2.23 -6.46 19.51
CA GLU A 154 -1.72 -6.57 18.14
C GLU A 154 -1.28 -8.03 17.94
N GLU A 155 -2.00 -8.75 17.08
CA GLU A 155 -1.46 -9.99 16.50
C GLU A 155 -0.09 -9.64 15.89
N PRO A 156 0.99 -10.37 16.21
CA PRO A 156 2.32 -10.01 15.78
C PRO A 156 2.36 -10.02 14.25
N VAL A 157 2.37 -8.83 13.66
CA VAL A 157 2.63 -8.65 12.23
C VAL A 157 3.97 -9.32 11.95
N PRO A 158 4.07 -10.25 10.98
CA PRO A 158 5.34 -10.88 10.67
C PRO A 158 6.40 -9.79 10.48
N PRO A 159 7.62 -9.96 11.02
CA PRO A 159 8.62 -8.90 11.13
C PRO A 159 9.10 -8.29 9.79
N HIS A 160 8.56 -8.75 8.66
CA HIS A 160 8.91 -8.35 7.31
C HIS A 160 7.70 -8.00 6.42
N THR A 161 6.48 -7.95 6.99
CA THR A 161 5.31 -7.52 6.22
C THR A 161 5.41 -6.02 5.97
N MET A 162 5.65 -5.66 4.72
CA MET A 162 5.49 -4.28 4.25
C MET A 162 4.03 -3.90 4.43
N VAL A 163 3.72 -2.91 5.25
CA VAL A 163 2.39 -2.30 5.39
C VAL A 163 2.42 -0.95 4.67
N LEU A 164 1.46 -0.72 3.78
CA LEU A 164 1.21 0.62 3.28
C LEU A 164 0.35 1.31 4.34
N ASN A 165 0.90 2.35 4.98
CA ASN A 165 0.14 3.17 5.90
C ASN A 165 -0.89 3.96 5.08
N LEU A 166 -2.06 3.37 4.83
CA LEU A 166 -3.22 4.15 4.41
C LEU A 166 -3.65 4.96 5.62
N ASP A 167 -3.51 6.27 5.54
CA ASP A 167 -3.80 7.20 6.64
C ASP A 167 -5.15 7.92 6.45
N ALA A 168 -5.91 7.57 5.39
CA ALA A 168 -7.11 8.30 5.00
C ALA A 168 -6.81 9.79 4.80
N SER A 169 -5.64 10.12 4.24
CA SER A 169 -5.21 11.50 3.96
C SER A 169 -6.20 12.27 3.08
N LEU A 170 -7.00 11.57 2.27
CA LEU A 170 -8.15 12.14 1.59
C LEU A 170 -9.29 12.40 2.58
N CYS A 171 -9.52 13.67 2.88
CA CYS A 171 -10.67 14.13 3.64
C CYS A 171 -11.92 14.04 2.75
N VAL A 172 -12.67 12.94 2.86
CA VAL A 172 -14.01 12.82 2.26
C VAL A 172 -14.97 13.64 3.11
N PRO A 173 -15.68 14.64 2.55
CA PRO A 173 -16.60 15.48 3.30
C PRO A 173 -17.65 14.65 4.06
N GLU A 174 -18.01 15.10 5.27
CA GLU A 174 -19.01 14.38 6.09
C GLU A 174 -20.38 14.27 5.39
N SER A 175 -20.70 15.26 4.55
CA SER A 175 -21.91 15.34 3.73
C SER A 175 -22.06 14.18 2.73
N VAL A 176 -20.95 13.57 2.30
CA VAL A 176 -20.98 12.42 1.40
C VAL A 176 -21.57 11.22 2.13
N ALA A 177 -22.71 10.74 1.64
CA ALA A 177 -23.35 9.53 2.15
C ALA A 177 -22.58 8.28 1.70
N ILE A 178 -22.35 7.35 2.62
CA ILE A 178 -21.74 6.05 2.31
C ILE A 178 -22.80 5.18 1.60
N PRO A 179 -22.54 4.67 0.38
CA PRO A 179 -23.49 3.82 -0.32
C PRO A 179 -23.86 2.56 0.48
N VAL A 180 -25.12 2.13 0.41
CA VAL A 180 -25.58 0.91 1.07
C VAL A 180 -24.86 -0.35 0.58
N SER A 181 -24.42 -0.34 -0.68
CA SER A 181 -23.65 -1.39 -1.34
C SER A 181 -22.17 -1.43 -0.93
N PHE A 182 -21.69 -0.46 -0.14
CA PHE A 182 -20.31 -0.48 0.36
C PHE A 182 -20.15 -1.48 1.50
N ASP A 183 -19.37 -2.53 1.25
CA ASP A 183 -19.05 -3.62 2.18
C ASP A 183 -17.58 -4.08 2.05
N GLU A 184 -17.23 -5.15 2.79
CA GLU A 184 -15.88 -5.70 2.82
C GLU A 184 -15.43 -6.37 1.50
N HIS A 185 -16.35 -6.57 0.57
CA HIS A 185 -16.15 -7.26 -0.71
C HIS A 185 -16.09 -6.30 -1.90
N VAL A 186 -16.19 -4.99 -1.67
CA VAL A 186 -16.26 -3.97 -2.72
C VAL A 186 -15.12 -4.06 -3.76
N PHE A 187 -13.93 -4.52 -3.34
CA PHE A 187 -12.77 -4.66 -4.23
C PHE A 187 -12.54 -6.07 -4.76
N ASP A 188 -13.36 -7.08 -4.42
CA ASP A 188 -13.06 -8.49 -4.72
C ASP A 188 -12.87 -8.75 -6.22
N GLY A 189 -13.72 -8.15 -7.07
CA GLY A 189 -13.61 -8.28 -8.52
C GLY A 189 -12.31 -7.68 -9.06
N ALA A 190 -11.96 -6.46 -8.62
CA ALA A 190 -10.73 -5.80 -9.03
C ALA A 190 -9.48 -6.53 -8.51
N GLU A 191 -9.50 -6.96 -7.25
CA GLU A 191 -8.43 -7.76 -6.63
C GLU A 191 -8.20 -9.04 -7.43
N GLN A 192 -9.26 -9.75 -7.80
CA GLN A 192 -9.16 -11.00 -8.58
C GLN A 192 -8.57 -10.76 -9.98
N SER A 193 -9.04 -9.72 -10.68
CA SER A 193 -8.56 -9.33 -12.01
C SER A 193 -7.07 -8.98 -11.98
N VAL A 194 -6.65 -8.13 -11.04
CA VAL A 194 -5.24 -7.75 -10.89
C VAL A 194 -4.37 -8.93 -10.46
N LYS A 195 -4.85 -9.81 -9.54
CA LYS A 195 -4.13 -11.04 -9.21
C LYS A 195 -3.90 -11.92 -10.42
N TYR A 196 -4.90 -12.07 -11.29
CA TYR A 196 -4.76 -12.83 -12.53
C TYR A 196 -3.70 -12.23 -13.45
N MET A 197 -3.70 -10.90 -13.62
CA MET A 197 -2.67 -10.21 -14.41
C MET A 197 -1.26 -10.40 -13.85
N VAL A 198 -1.07 -10.28 -12.54
CA VAL A 198 0.22 -10.49 -11.89
C VAL A 198 0.67 -11.94 -12.06
N LEU A 199 -0.23 -12.91 -11.90
CA LEU A 199 0.08 -14.33 -12.02
C LEU A 199 0.49 -14.75 -13.44
N THR A 200 -0.10 -14.14 -14.46
CA THR A 200 0.15 -14.50 -15.86
C THR A 200 1.37 -13.76 -16.45
N ASN A 201 1.68 -12.56 -15.97
CA ASN A 201 2.72 -11.72 -16.56
C ASN A 201 3.96 -11.54 -15.67
N THR A 202 3.77 -10.96 -14.46
CA THR A 202 4.88 -10.51 -13.60
C THR A 202 5.47 -11.67 -12.77
N TRP A 203 4.61 -12.53 -12.24
CA TRP A 203 4.97 -13.59 -11.30
C TRP A 203 5.92 -14.65 -11.87
N PRO A 204 5.71 -15.21 -13.09
CA PRO A 204 6.61 -16.21 -13.65
C PRO A 204 8.04 -15.66 -13.77
N LYS A 205 8.17 -14.43 -14.28
CA LYS A 205 9.45 -13.74 -14.46
C LYS A 205 10.14 -13.42 -13.13
N PHE A 206 9.38 -13.02 -12.12
CA PHE A 206 9.92 -12.82 -10.77
C PHE A 206 10.51 -14.12 -10.20
N VAL A 207 9.78 -15.23 -10.34
CA VAL A 207 10.24 -16.54 -9.85
C VAL A 207 11.50 -16.99 -10.58
N ASP A 208 11.59 -16.80 -11.89
CA ASP A 208 12.78 -17.16 -12.66
C ASP A 208 13.98 -16.27 -12.32
N SER A 209 13.78 -14.96 -12.17
CA SER A 209 14.81 -14.03 -11.70
C SER A 209 15.38 -14.42 -10.33
N ARG A 210 14.53 -14.92 -9.41
CA ARG A 210 14.96 -15.42 -8.09
C ARG A 210 15.80 -16.69 -8.18
N LYS A 211 15.47 -17.62 -9.10
CA LYS A 211 16.27 -18.84 -9.33
C LYS A 211 17.66 -18.49 -9.89
N GLU A 212 17.71 -17.56 -10.83
CA GLU A 212 18.98 -17.08 -11.42
C GLU A 212 19.86 -16.37 -10.39
N HIS A 213 19.27 -15.49 -9.57
CA HIS A 213 19.98 -14.86 -8.46
C HIS A 213 20.53 -15.89 -7.46
N GLY A 214 19.72 -16.89 -7.09
CA GLY A 214 20.17 -17.97 -6.20
C GLY A 214 21.33 -18.78 -6.78
N ARG A 215 21.27 -19.10 -8.08
CA ARG A 215 22.34 -19.82 -8.78
C ARG A 215 23.63 -18.98 -8.88
N SER A 216 23.50 -17.68 -9.12
CA SER A 216 24.63 -16.74 -9.20
C SER A 216 25.34 -16.59 -7.84
N ILE A 217 24.58 -16.42 -6.75
CA ILE A 217 25.14 -16.32 -5.40
C ILE A 217 25.81 -17.64 -4.99
N GLY A 218 25.15 -18.78 -5.23
CA GLY A 218 25.71 -20.11 -4.94
C GLY A 218 27.01 -20.38 -5.70
N GLY A 219 27.06 -20.00 -6.99
CA GLY A 219 28.27 -20.12 -7.80
C GLY A 219 29.43 -19.25 -7.31
N LYS A 220 29.15 -17.99 -6.93
CA LYS A 220 30.16 -17.10 -6.34
C LYS A 220 30.69 -17.63 -5.02
N ALA A 221 29.81 -18.10 -4.14
CA ALA A 221 30.20 -18.69 -2.86
C ALA A 221 31.06 -19.95 -3.04
N ALA A 222 30.68 -20.84 -3.95
CA ALA A 222 31.46 -22.04 -4.27
C ALA A 222 32.86 -21.70 -4.82
N SER A 223 32.93 -20.73 -5.74
CA SER A 223 34.20 -20.24 -6.30
C SER A 223 35.12 -19.62 -5.24
N LEU A 224 34.54 -18.86 -4.30
CA LEU A 224 35.28 -18.23 -3.20
C LEU A 224 35.80 -19.29 -2.21
N MET A 225 34.97 -20.30 -1.88
CA MET A 225 35.37 -21.42 -1.03
C MET A 225 36.49 -22.26 -1.66
N GLU A 226 36.44 -22.51 -2.97
CA GLU A 226 37.50 -23.22 -3.68
C GLU A 226 38.82 -22.41 -3.68
N SER A 227 38.72 -21.10 -3.89
CA SER A 227 39.88 -20.19 -3.81
C SER A 227 40.51 -20.16 -2.41
N LEU A 228 39.71 -20.23 -1.35
CA LEU A 228 40.19 -20.32 0.04
C LEU A 228 40.82 -21.68 0.34
N ARG A 229 40.21 -22.78 -0.13
CA ARG A 229 40.74 -24.15 0.00
C ARG A 229 42.13 -24.27 -0.62
N LEU A 230 42.32 -23.78 -1.84
CA LEU A 230 43.60 -23.81 -2.54
C LEU A 230 44.69 -22.97 -1.87
N ARG A 231 44.32 -21.88 -1.19
CA ARG A 231 45.27 -21.06 -0.41
C ARG A 231 45.72 -21.73 0.88
N LEU A 232 44.85 -22.52 1.51
CA LEU A 232 45.18 -23.25 2.74
C LEU A 232 46.06 -24.48 2.49
N GLN A 233 46.03 -25.04 1.27
CA GLN A 233 46.88 -26.19 0.88
C GLN A 233 48.30 -25.80 0.46
N LYS A 234 48.61 -24.50 0.33
CA LYS A 234 49.93 -23.97 -0.06
C LYS A 234 50.80 -23.52 1.13
N LYS A 235 50.40 -23.84 2.36
CA LYS A 235 51.21 -23.68 3.59
C LYS A 235 51.60 -25.06 4.10
#